data_AF-A0A9W6SZ81-F1
#
_entry.id   AF-A0A9W6SZ81-F1
#
_cell.length_a   1.000
_cell.length_b   1.000
_cell.length_c   1.000
_cell.angle_alpha   90.00
_cell.angle_beta   90.00
_cell.angle_gamma   90.00
#
_symmetry.space_group_name_H-M   'P 1'
#
loop_
_entity.id
_entity.type
_entity.pdbx_description
1 polymer ?
#
loop_
_entity_poly.entity_id
_entity_poly.type
_entity_poly.pdbx_seq_one_letter_code
_entity_poly.pdbx_strand_id
1 'polypeptide(L)'
;MLFRNTLFTLLATASTAFAANDPDFPYIEVVGNKFFYSNNGSQFYMKGVAYQKDTSNVTDGARYIDPLAHDSTCERDIPYLRELGTNLIRVYALDENANHDKCMELLQEAGIYVLADLSAPNISIITTDPSWTFDLYDRYVKIIDELSPYNNVMGFFGGNERQC
;
A
#
# COMPACT_ATOMS: atom_id res chain seq x y z
N MET A 1 28.96 -30.27 -48.17
CA MET A 1 28.07 -30.75 -47.08
C MET A 1 28.89 -30.68 -45.79
N LEU A 2 28.61 -29.95 -44.71
CA LEU A 2 27.57 -29.03 -44.27
C LEU A 2 28.24 -28.18 -43.16
N PHE A 3 28.26 -26.85 -43.27
CA PHE A 3 28.66 -25.97 -42.17
C PHE A 3 27.52 -25.94 -41.13
N ARG A 4 27.78 -26.40 -39.90
CA ARG A 4 26.79 -26.42 -38.81
C ARG A 4 26.87 -25.11 -38.05
N ASN A 5 25.96 -24.18 -38.38
CA ASN A 5 25.80 -22.90 -37.72
C ASN A 5 25.04 -23.11 -36.40
N THR A 6 25.73 -23.15 -35.27
CA THR A 6 25.09 -23.19 -33.94
C THR A 6 24.62 -21.79 -33.57
N LEU A 7 23.34 -21.50 -33.78
CA LEU A 7 22.67 -20.34 -33.19
C LEU A 7 22.61 -20.53 -31.66
N PHE A 8 23.24 -19.63 -30.92
CA PHE A 8 22.94 -19.43 -29.50
C PHE A 8 21.61 -18.69 -29.39
N THR A 9 20.56 -19.38 -28.98
CA THR A 9 19.29 -18.76 -28.62
C THR A 9 19.42 -18.18 -27.21
N LEU A 10 19.54 -16.86 -27.08
CA LEU A 10 19.35 -16.18 -25.80
C LEU A 10 17.88 -16.37 -25.40
N LEU A 11 17.59 -17.20 -24.40
CA LEU A 11 16.33 -17.13 -23.68
C LEU A 11 16.35 -15.82 -22.89
N ALA A 12 15.62 -14.81 -23.37
CA ALA A 12 15.25 -13.68 -22.54
C ALA A 12 14.29 -14.21 -21.47
N THR A 13 14.79 -14.38 -20.24
CA THR A 13 13.93 -14.54 -19.07
C THR A 13 13.16 -13.24 -18.91
N ALA A 14 11.90 -13.23 -19.34
CA ALA A 14 10.96 -12.20 -18.95
C ALA A 14 10.79 -12.31 -17.43
N SER A 15 11.46 -11.43 -16.68
CA SER A 15 11.19 -11.23 -15.27
C SER A 15 9.78 -10.65 -15.17
N THR A 16 8.78 -11.51 -14.99
CA THR A 16 7.53 -11.07 -14.39
C THR A 16 7.88 -10.62 -12.99
N ALA A 17 7.81 -9.31 -12.74
CA ALA A 17 7.83 -8.78 -11.39
C ALA A 17 6.68 -9.46 -10.64
N PHE A 18 7.03 -10.41 -9.78
CA PHE A 18 6.08 -10.96 -8.84
C PHE A 18 5.90 -9.87 -7.78
N ALA A 19 4.67 -9.37 -7.65
CA ALA A 19 4.26 -8.53 -6.54
C ALA A 19 4.76 -9.15 -5.22
N ALA A 20 5.12 -8.30 -4.26
CA ALA A 20 5.81 -8.60 -3.00
C ALA A 20 5.02 -9.49 -2.00
N ASN A 21 4.58 -10.65 -2.47
CA ASN A 21 4.18 -11.79 -1.67
C ASN A 21 5.46 -12.48 -1.18
N ASP A 22 6.13 -11.88 -0.19
CA ASP A 22 7.13 -12.64 0.57
C ASP A 22 6.38 -13.57 1.54
N PRO A 23 6.40 -14.89 1.30
CA PRO A 23 5.59 -15.86 2.03
C PRO A 23 6.00 -15.99 3.51
N ASP A 24 7.17 -15.48 3.87
CA ASP A 24 7.69 -15.54 5.23
C ASP A 24 7.21 -14.36 6.08
N PHE A 25 6.69 -13.29 5.46
CA PHE A 25 6.12 -12.17 6.20
C PHE A 25 4.67 -12.44 6.62
N PRO A 26 4.38 -12.47 7.93
CA PRO A 26 3.05 -12.80 8.41
C PRO A 26 2.06 -11.68 8.13
N TYR A 27 0.99 -11.98 7.40
CA TYR A 27 -0.19 -11.11 7.39
C TYR A 27 -0.89 -11.14 8.76
N ILE A 28 -1.75 -10.14 8.99
CA ILE A 28 -2.52 -10.02 10.24
C ILE A 28 -3.91 -10.62 10.06
N GLU A 29 -4.28 -11.51 10.98
CA GLU A 29 -5.59 -12.12 11.05
C GLU A 29 -6.47 -11.46 12.11
N VAL A 30 -7.78 -11.47 11.87
CA VAL A 30 -8.79 -11.03 12.84
C VAL A 30 -9.46 -12.25 13.44
N VAL A 31 -9.32 -12.45 14.76
CA VAL A 31 -10.01 -13.51 15.50
C VAL A 31 -10.87 -12.87 16.58
N GLY A 32 -12.20 -12.91 16.38
CA GLY A 32 -13.15 -12.25 17.25
C GLY A 32 -12.97 -10.73 17.22
N ASN A 33 -12.42 -10.18 18.31
CA ASN A 33 -12.19 -8.75 18.48
C ASN A 33 -10.71 -8.36 18.65
N LYS A 34 -9.79 -9.24 18.22
CA LYS A 34 -8.34 -9.06 18.35
C LYS A 34 -7.62 -9.40 17.05
N PHE A 35 -6.42 -8.86 16.92
CA PHE A 35 -5.52 -9.09 15.79
C PHE A 35 -4.41 -10.05 16.18
N PHE A 36 -3.98 -10.90 15.25
CA PHE A 36 -2.95 -11.92 15.47
C PHE A 36 -2.02 -12.06 14.27
N TYR A 37 -0.76 -12.38 14.50
CA TYR A 37 0.16 -12.76 13.42
C TYR A 37 -0.17 -14.17 12.92
N SER A 38 -0.34 -14.33 11.61
CA SER A 38 -0.69 -15.61 10.97
C SER A 38 0.33 -16.74 11.21
N ASN A 39 1.61 -16.41 11.35
CA ASN A 39 2.68 -17.41 11.46
C ASN A 39 2.85 -18.01 12.87
N ASN A 40 2.63 -17.23 13.92
CA ASN A 40 2.94 -17.62 15.30
C ASN A 40 1.75 -17.47 16.27
N GLY A 41 0.64 -16.90 15.84
CA GLY A 41 -0.57 -16.72 16.63
C GLY A 41 -0.44 -15.75 17.81
N SER A 42 0.68 -15.02 17.92
CA SER A 42 0.83 -13.98 18.94
C SER A 42 -0.06 -12.78 18.61
N GLN A 43 -0.57 -12.13 19.66
CA GLN A 43 -1.49 -11.02 19.49
C GLN A 43 -0.75 -9.78 18.94
N PHE A 44 -1.27 -9.23 17.84
CA PHE A 44 -0.80 -7.99 17.24
C PHE A 44 -1.39 -6.78 17.98
N TYR A 45 -0.53 -5.85 18.38
CA TYR A 45 -0.92 -4.57 18.96
C TYR A 45 -0.49 -3.44 18.04
N MET A 46 -1.41 -2.55 17.70
CA MET A 46 -1.12 -1.41 16.83
C MET A 46 -0.30 -0.37 17.58
N LYS A 47 0.88 -0.04 17.05
CA LYS A 47 1.71 1.10 17.43
C LYS A 47 1.83 2.00 16.21
N GLY A 48 0.73 2.65 15.86
CA GLY A 48 0.57 3.30 14.56
C GLY A 48 0.94 4.78 14.51
N VAL A 49 1.29 5.26 13.31
CA VAL A 49 1.42 6.69 12.98
C VAL A 49 0.68 7.02 11.69
N ALA A 50 0.11 8.23 11.60
CA ALA A 50 -0.44 8.74 10.36
C ALA A 50 0.68 9.17 9.41
N TYR A 51 0.67 8.68 8.16
CA TYR A 51 1.71 8.95 7.18
C TYR A 51 1.06 9.42 5.87
N GLN A 52 0.84 10.73 5.77
CA GLN A 52 0.35 11.39 4.57
C GLN A 52 1.07 12.74 4.44
N LYS A 53 1.56 13.03 3.23
CA LYS A 53 2.19 14.32 2.94
C LYS A 53 1.12 15.37 2.62
N ASP A 54 1.25 16.54 3.24
CA ASP A 54 0.40 17.70 2.98
C ASP A 54 0.69 18.31 1.58
N THR A 55 -0.36 18.84 0.96
CA THR A 55 -0.35 19.47 -0.37
C THR A 55 -0.10 20.99 -0.31
N SER A 56 0.07 21.58 0.87
CA SER A 56 0.27 23.04 1.04
C SER A 56 1.38 23.66 0.17
N ASN A 57 2.40 22.88 -0.19
CA ASN A 57 3.54 23.33 -1.02
C ASN A 57 3.49 22.83 -2.47
N VAL A 58 2.37 22.28 -2.91
CA VAL A 58 2.21 21.67 -4.23
C VAL A 58 1.59 22.68 -5.20
N THR A 59 2.27 22.95 -6.32
CA THR A 59 1.92 24.05 -7.25
C THR A 59 1.10 23.59 -8.47
N ASP A 60 0.99 22.29 -8.69
CA ASP A 60 0.29 21.67 -9.83
C ASP A 60 -1.19 21.34 -9.54
N GLY A 61 -1.69 21.71 -8.36
CA GLY A 61 -3.09 21.55 -7.98
C GLY A 61 -3.45 20.13 -7.54
N ALA A 62 -2.47 19.26 -7.28
CA ALA A 62 -2.72 17.94 -6.73
C ALA A 62 -3.49 18.04 -5.39
N ARG A 63 -4.56 17.25 -5.27
CA ARG A 63 -5.43 17.24 -4.08
C ARG A 63 -4.93 16.33 -2.97
N TYR A 64 -3.96 15.48 -3.27
CA TYR A 64 -3.22 14.66 -2.33
C TYR A 64 -1.87 14.30 -2.97
N ILE A 65 -0.91 13.92 -2.13
CA ILE A 65 0.36 13.31 -2.57
C ILE A 65 0.39 11.91 -2.00
N ASP A 66 0.50 10.91 -2.85
CA ASP A 66 0.71 9.53 -2.44
C ASP A 66 2.16 9.37 -1.94
N PRO A 67 2.39 9.13 -0.63
CA PRO A 67 3.74 8.96 -0.11
C PRO A 67 4.34 7.59 -0.42
N LEU A 68 3.54 6.61 -0.85
CA LEU A 68 3.96 5.25 -1.19
C LEU A 68 4.28 5.09 -2.69
N ALA A 69 3.91 6.05 -3.53
CA ALA A 69 4.20 6.05 -4.97
C ALA A 69 5.61 6.58 -5.32
N HIS A 70 6.40 6.98 -4.33
CA HIS A 70 7.68 7.65 -4.53
C HIS A 70 8.79 7.04 -3.68
N ASP A 71 9.61 6.20 -4.30
CA ASP A 71 10.72 5.46 -3.67
C ASP A 71 11.58 6.34 -2.75
N SER A 72 12.03 7.49 -3.27
CA SER A 72 12.86 8.43 -2.51
C SER A 72 12.22 8.97 -1.22
N THR A 73 10.88 9.03 -1.16
CA THR A 73 10.16 9.45 0.04
C THR A 73 10.18 8.32 1.07
N CYS A 74 9.87 7.09 0.64
CA CYS A 74 9.89 5.90 1.50
C CYS A 74 11.30 5.59 2.02
N GLU A 75 12.31 5.61 1.16
CA GLU A 75 13.70 5.35 1.54
C GLU A 75 14.22 6.35 2.59
N ARG A 76 13.77 7.61 2.51
CA ARG A 76 14.11 8.64 3.47
C ARG A 76 13.38 8.44 4.80
N ASP A 77 12.09 8.12 4.77
CA ASP A 77 11.22 8.20 5.95
C ASP A 77 11.18 6.90 6.77
N ILE A 78 11.31 5.74 6.12
CA ILE A 78 11.27 4.42 6.79
C ILE A 78 12.32 4.26 7.90
N PRO A 79 13.59 4.72 7.74
CA PRO A 79 14.56 4.70 8.83
C PRO A 79 14.07 5.43 10.08
N TYR A 80 13.40 6.57 9.93
CA TYR A 80 12.84 7.33 11.05
C TYR A 80 11.61 6.65 11.65
N LEU A 81 10.75 6.04 10.82
CA LEU A 81 9.61 5.24 11.30
C LEU A 81 10.08 4.05 12.16
N ARG A 82 11.17 3.39 11.74
CA ARG A 82 11.81 2.32 12.52
C ARG A 82 12.36 2.82 13.85
N GLU A 83 13.03 3.97 13.85
CA GLU A 83 13.55 4.59 15.08
C GLU A 83 12.42 4.99 16.05
N LEU A 84 11.30 5.48 15.52
CA LEU A 84 10.08 5.75 16.29
C LEU A 84 9.48 4.46 16.88
N GLY A 85 9.82 3.29 16.33
CA GLY A 85 9.33 2.00 16.77
C GLY A 85 7.87 1.76 16.39
N THR A 86 7.40 2.37 15.30
CA THR A 86 6.08 2.10 14.74
C THR A 86 6.06 0.73 14.06
N ASN A 87 4.92 0.06 14.10
CA ASN A 87 4.69 -1.17 13.35
C ASN A 87 3.51 -1.04 12.37
N LEU A 88 2.94 0.16 12.25
CA LEU A 88 1.75 0.40 11.45
C LEU A 88 1.74 1.84 10.96
N ILE A 89 1.50 2.05 9.69
CA ILE A 89 1.18 3.38 9.15
C ILE A 89 -0.27 3.42 8.67
N ARG A 90 -0.91 4.57 8.83
CA ARG A 90 -2.19 4.88 8.16
C ARG A 90 -1.95 5.86 7.02
N VAL A 91 -2.37 5.48 5.82
CA VAL A 91 -2.29 6.30 4.61
C VAL A 91 -3.72 6.63 4.15
N TYR A 92 -3.99 7.91 3.92
CA TYR A 92 -5.33 8.46 3.71
C TYR A 92 -5.70 8.61 2.23
N ALA A 93 -4.71 8.74 1.35
CA ALA A 93 -4.93 8.91 -0.07
C ALA A 93 -3.77 8.33 -0.87
N LEU A 94 -4.12 7.43 -1.78
CA LEU A 94 -3.23 6.67 -2.66
C LEU A 94 -3.65 6.90 -4.11
N ASP A 95 -2.68 6.85 -5.02
CA ASP A 95 -2.93 6.84 -6.47
C ASP A 95 -3.04 5.40 -6.95
N GLU A 96 -4.23 4.99 -7.35
CA GLU A 96 -4.53 3.65 -7.84
C GLU A 96 -3.81 3.26 -9.15
N ASN A 97 -3.11 4.19 -9.81
CA ASN A 97 -2.35 3.92 -11.04
C ASN A 97 -0.83 3.97 -10.84
N ALA A 98 -0.37 4.30 -9.64
CA ALA A 98 1.05 4.30 -9.30
C ALA A 98 1.50 2.89 -8.91
N ASN A 99 2.81 2.63 -9.05
CA ASN A 99 3.42 1.41 -8.53
C ASN A 99 3.86 1.64 -7.08
N HIS A 100 3.45 0.75 -6.18
CA HIS A 100 3.80 0.81 -4.76
C HIS A 100 4.82 -0.25 -4.32
N ASP A 101 5.27 -1.13 -5.23
CA ASP A 101 6.04 -2.33 -4.91
C ASP A 101 7.26 -2.00 -4.04
N LYS A 102 8.06 -1.03 -4.47
CA LYS A 102 9.32 -0.70 -3.79
C LYS A 102 9.09 -0.19 -2.37
N CYS A 103 8.12 0.69 -2.18
CA CYS A 103 7.79 1.22 -0.87
C CYS A 103 7.19 0.15 0.04
N MET A 104 6.32 -0.71 -0.49
CA MET A 104 5.70 -1.79 0.27
C MET A 104 6.73 -2.83 0.70
N GLU A 105 7.68 -3.19 -0.16
CA GLU A 105 8.84 -4.03 0.18
C GLU A 105 9.66 -3.43 1.33
N LEU A 106 10.03 -2.14 1.24
CA LEU A 106 10.82 -1.48 2.28
C LEU A 106 10.08 -1.40 3.63
N LEU A 107 8.76 -1.19 3.59
CA LEU A 107 7.92 -1.21 4.79
C LEU A 107 7.87 -2.62 5.40
N GLN A 108 7.77 -3.64 4.55
CA GLN A 108 7.78 -5.03 4.96
C GLN A 108 9.11 -5.44 5.59
N GLU A 109 10.25 -5.09 4.98
CA GLU A 109 11.59 -5.26 5.55
C GLU A 109 11.76 -4.55 6.90
N ALA A 110 11.04 -3.44 7.10
CA ALA A 110 11.01 -2.70 8.35
C ALA A 110 10.04 -3.28 9.40
N GLY A 111 9.22 -4.29 9.05
CA GLY A 111 8.19 -4.84 9.93
C GLY A 111 6.98 -3.93 10.13
N ILE A 112 6.70 -3.06 9.16
CA ILE A 112 5.64 -2.04 9.22
C ILE A 112 4.47 -2.46 8.33
N TYR A 113 3.28 -2.47 8.90
CA TYR A 113 2.02 -2.73 8.20
C TYR A 113 1.37 -1.43 7.73
N VAL A 114 0.42 -1.54 6.80
CA VAL A 114 -0.34 -0.43 6.23
C VAL A 114 -1.83 -0.60 6.49
N LEU A 115 -2.48 0.44 7.00
CA LEU A 115 -3.91 0.66 6.86
C LEU A 115 -4.15 1.74 5.81
N ALA A 116 -4.90 1.40 4.77
CA ALA A 116 -5.18 2.29 3.66
C ALA A 116 -6.63 2.76 3.67
N ASP A 117 -6.87 4.06 3.52
CA ASP A 117 -8.20 4.59 3.25
C ASP A 117 -8.53 4.40 1.76
N LEU A 118 -9.74 3.89 1.46
CA LEU A 118 -10.19 3.67 0.08
C LEU A 118 -10.63 4.98 -0.61
N SER A 119 -11.11 5.92 0.21
CA SER A 119 -11.51 7.26 -0.25
C SER A 119 -10.31 8.16 -0.49
N ALA A 120 -10.50 9.24 -1.24
CA ALA A 120 -9.55 10.34 -1.36
C ALA A 120 -10.26 11.69 -1.21
N PRO A 121 -9.53 12.81 -1.04
CA PRO A 121 -10.15 14.10 -0.80
C PRO A 121 -11.21 14.56 -1.83
N ASN A 122 -11.14 14.07 -3.08
CA ASN A 122 -12.08 14.36 -4.15
C ASN A 122 -13.15 13.29 -4.37
N ILE A 123 -12.97 12.08 -3.84
CA ILE A 123 -13.85 10.93 -4.07
C ILE A 123 -14.07 10.26 -2.72
N SER A 124 -15.15 10.67 -2.04
CA SER A 124 -15.49 10.24 -0.69
C SER A 124 -16.99 10.43 -0.45
N ILE A 125 -17.56 9.68 0.50
CA ILE A 125 -18.93 9.96 0.99
C ILE A 125 -18.92 11.27 1.77
N ILE A 126 -19.75 12.22 1.36
CA ILE A 126 -19.93 13.51 2.04
C ILE A 126 -20.96 13.33 3.16
N THR A 127 -20.65 13.71 4.40
CA THR A 127 -21.55 13.45 5.54
C THR A 127 -22.86 14.24 5.50
N THR A 128 -22.87 15.42 4.88
CA THR A 128 -24.06 16.29 4.79
C THR A 128 -25.02 15.90 3.68
N ASP A 129 -24.55 15.18 2.65
CA ASP A 129 -25.34 14.66 1.54
C ASP A 129 -24.75 13.30 1.09
N PRO A 130 -24.98 12.23 1.89
CA PRO A 130 -24.30 10.96 1.67
C PRO A 130 -24.83 10.26 0.42
N SER A 131 -23.92 9.88 -0.46
CA SER A 131 -24.22 9.05 -1.63
C SER A 131 -23.18 7.96 -1.82
N TRP A 132 -23.63 6.80 -2.28
CA TRP A 132 -22.80 5.70 -2.75
C TRP A 132 -22.96 5.60 -4.26
N THR A 133 -21.90 5.91 -5.00
CA THR A 133 -21.91 6.01 -6.48
C THR A 133 -21.02 4.94 -7.10
N PHE A 134 -21.21 4.68 -8.39
CA PHE A 134 -20.34 3.77 -9.13
C PHE A 134 -18.89 4.29 -9.17
N ASP A 135 -18.67 5.61 -9.28
CA ASP A 135 -17.32 6.18 -9.24
C ASP A 135 -16.58 5.88 -7.92
N LEU A 136 -17.32 5.93 -6.80
CA LEU A 136 -16.77 5.63 -5.47
C LEU A 136 -16.48 4.13 -5.33
N TYR A 137 -17.39 3.28 -5.79
CA TYR A 137 -17.18 1.83 -5.85
C TYR A 137 -15.96 1.46 -6.70
N ASP A 138 -15.85 2.00 -7.92
CA ASP A 138 -14.76 1.73 -8.85
C ASP A 138 -13.42 2.13 -8.26
N ARG A 139 -13.35 3.29 -7.58
CA ARG A 139 -12.15 3.70 -6.86
C ARG A 139 -11.78 2.70 -5.75
N TYR A 140 -12.75 2.31 -4.94
CA TYR A 140 -12.51 1.41 -3.81
C TYR A 140 -11.97 0.06 -4.29
N VAL A 141 -12.55 -0.49 -5.35
CA VAL A 141 -12.10 -1.74 -5.95
C VAL A 141 -10.67 -1.61 -6.48
N LYS A 142 -10.33 -0.54 -7.21
CA LYS A 142 -8.98 -0.36 -7.74
C LYS A 142 -7.90 -0.29 -6.65
N ILE A 143 -8.17 0.42 -5.55
CA ILE A 143 -7.22 0.47 -4.42
C ILE A 143 -7.07 -0.91 -3.77
N ILE A 144 -8.16 -1.67 -3.63
CA ILE A 144 -8.10 -3.04 -3.11
C ILE A 144 -7.31 -3.94 -4.05
N ASP A 145 -7.56 -3.89 -5.35
CA ASP A 145 -6.87 -4.71 -6.35
C ASP A 145 -5.36 -4.43 -6.38
N GLU A 146 -4.97 -3.15 -6.25
CA GLU A 146 -3.56 -2.75 -6.22
C GLU A 146 -2.86 -3.17 -4.91
N LEU A 147 -3.50 -2.99 -3.75
CA LEU A 147 -2.83 -3.18 -2.47
C LEU A 147 -3.02 -4.57 -1.83
N SER A 148 -4.09 -5.29 -2.16
CA SER A 148 -4.35 -6.63 -1.60
C SER A 148 -3.27 -7.69 -1.86
N PRO A 149 -2.42 -7.60 -2.91
CA PRO A 149 -1.31 -8.53 -3.10
C PRO A 149 -0.19 -8.40 -2.06
N TYR A 150 -0.13 -7.33 -1.25
CA TYR A 150 0.95 -7.10 -0.29
C TYR A 150 0.61 -7.67 1.10
N ASN A 151 1.47 -8.55 1.63
CA ASN A 151 1.25 -9.20 2.93
C ASN A 151 1.24 -8.23 4.12
N ASN A 152 1.90 -7.07 3.99
CA ASN A 152 1.92 -6.03 5.00
C ASN A 152 0.73 -5.06 4.92
N VAL A 153 -0.26 -5.30 4.06
CA VAL A 153 -1.55 -4.58 4.12
C VAL A 153 -2.43 -5.22 5.18
N MET A 154 -2.64 -4.50 6.29
CA MET A 154 -3.45 -4.97 7.41
C MET A 154 -4.94 -4.84 7.14
N GLY A 155 -5.35 -3.87 6.33
CA GLY A 155 -6.75 -3.65 6.00
C GLY A 155 -7.04 -2.27 5.43
N PHE A 156 -8.33 -2.07 5.15
CA PHE A 156 -8.83 -0.90 4.46
C PHE A 156 -9.90 -0.16 5.27
N PHE A 157 -9.86 1.16 5.26
CA PHE A 157 -10.95 1.99 5.77
C PHE A 157 -11.95 2.30 4.66
N GLY A 158 -13.19 1.83 4.83
CA GLY A 158 -14.31 2.11 3.92
C GLY A 158 -14.90 3.52 4.06
N GLY A 159 -14.39 4.33 4.99
CA GLY A 159 -14.79 5.72 5.16
C GLY A 159 -13.99 6.38 6.29
N ASN A 160 -13.87 7.71 6.22
CA ASN A 160 -13.20 8.56 7.20
C ASN A 160 -14.03 9.83 7.42
N GLU A 161 -14.00 10.38 8.64
CA GLU A 161 -14.89 11.43 9.19
C GLU A 161 -14.94 12.74 8.36
N ARG A 162 -15.57 12.71 7.19
CA ARG A 162 -15.66 13.84 6.26
C ARG A 162 -16.80 14.77 6.62
N GLN A 163 -16.61 15.66 7.57
CA GLN A 163 -17.45 16.85 7.76
C GLN A 163 -17.06 17.93 6.75
N CYS A 164 -18.06 18.59 6.14
CA CYS A 164 -17.90 19.64 5.14
C CYS A 164 -17.07 20.83 5.64
#